data_AF-A0A246JV37-F1
#
_entry.id   AF-A0A246JV37-F1
#
_cell.length_a   1.000
_cell.length_b   1.000
_cell.length_c   1.000
_cell.angle_alpha   90.00
_cell.angle_beta   90.00
_cell.angle_gamma   90.00
#
_symmetry.space_group_name_H-M   'P 1'
#
loop_
_entity.id
_entity.type
_entity.pdbx_description
1 polymer ?
#
loop_
_entity_poly.entity_id
_entity_poly.type
_entity_poly.pdbx_seq_one_letter_code
_entity_poly.pdbx_strand_id
1 'polypeptide(L)'
;MDQWLAWAGTALSVFITAAGFYMGWRRFQSDSLRSRDVAAWADKSIAVLLIVELCAKADSPIAADEKRRRLNDAYFSLSALTEQGRLFFVNIGMRDGTRAAGTYAGRRPKLLDPLVIAHKAAARLLAQPEAATAPLHAVLVSQRKSFVAHVQSEIGRRQSVAKDSRKGGETSDLDALIAAAT
;
A
#
# COMPACT_ATOMS: atom_id res chain seq x y z
N MET A 1 -23.96 45.18 -34.57
CA MET A 1 -22.75 44.36 -34.34
C MET A 1 -22.61 43.96 -32.87
N ASP A 2 -22.94 44.85 -31.93
CA ASP A 2 -22.70 44.63 -30.49
C ASP A 2 -23.48 43.45 -29.87
N GLN A 3 -24.71 43.21 -30.32
CA GLN A 3 -25.54 42.10 -29.82
C GLN A 3 -24.95 40.72 -30.16
N TRP A 4 -24.34 40.57 -31.34
CA TRP A 4 -23.68 39.32 -31.75
C TRP A 4 -22.46 39.02 -30.88
N LEU A 5 -21.65 40.05 -30.55
CA LEU A 5 -20.50 39.91 -29.67
C LEU A 5 -20.92 39.49 -28.26
N ALA A 6 -22.03 40.02 -27.75
CA ALA A 6 -22.58 39.62 -26.44
C ALA A 6 -23.00 38.13 -26.42
N TRP A 7 -23.75 37.67 -27.43
CA TRP A 7 -24.15 36.27 -27.54
C TRP A 7 -22.96 35.32 -27.71
N ALA A 8 -21.97 35.71 -28.51
CA ALA A 8 -20.74 34.95 -28.68
C ALA A 8 -19.95 34.82 -27.35
N GLY A 9 -19.87 35.90 -26.57
CA GLY A 9 -19.24 35.89 -25.25
C GLY A 9 -19.96 34.96 -24.26
N THR A 10 -21.30 35.02 -24.20
CA THR A 10 -22.09 34.13 -23.35
C THR A 10 -21.93 32.67 -23.78
N ALA A 11 -22.03 32.36 -25.08
CA ALA A 11 -21.85 31.01 -25.60
C ALA A 11 -20.47 30.44 -25.26
N LEU A 12 -19.40 31.25 -25.39
CA LEU A 12 -18.05 30.85 -25.05
C LEU A 12 -17.90 30.56 -23.55
N SER A 13 -18.47 31.40 -22.68
CA SER A 13 -18.42 31.20 -21.22
C SER A 13 -19.12 29.92 -20.79
N VAL A 14 -20.32 29.65 -21.33
CA VAL A 14 -21.08 28.41 -21.08
C VAL A 14 -20.29 27.19 -21.55
N PHE A 15 -19.66 27.27 -22.73
CA PHE A 15 -18.83 26.17 -23.24
C PHE A 15 -17.63 25.88 -22.32
N ILE A 16 -16.92 26.91 -21.87
CA ILE A 16 -15.77 26.75 -20.95
C ILE A 16 -16.23 26.13 -19.62
N THR A 17 -17.34 26.61 -19.05
CA THR A 17 -17.89 26.06 -17.80
C THR A 17 -18.33 24.61 -17.97
N ALA A 18 -19.02 24.27 -19.05
CA ALA A 18 -19.45 22.90 -19.33
C ALA A 18 -18.25 21.96 -19.55
N ALA A 19 -17.25 22.39 -20.29
CA ALA A 19 -16.01 21.63 -20.50
C ALA A 19 -15.25 21.40 -19.19
N GLY A 20 -15.14 22.44 -18.35
CA GLY A 20 -14.51 22.36 -17.03
C GLY A 20 -15.24 21.38 -16.10
N PHE A 21 -16.58 21.47 -16.04
CA PHE A 21 -17.40 20.54 -15.27
C PHE A 21 -17.24 19.10 -15.75
N TYR A 22 -17.29 18.87 -17.06
CA TYR A 22 -17.14 17.54 -17.65
C TYR A 22 -15.75 16.93 -17.37
N MET A 23 -14.67 17.72 -17.50
CA MET A 23 -13.31 17.26 -17.16
C MET A 23 -13.18 16.96 -15.66
N GLY A 24 -13.75 17.80 -14.78
CA GLY A 24 -13.79 17.57 -13.34
C GLY A 24 -14.53 16.28 -12.98
N TRP A 25 -15.70 16.06 -13.60
CA TRP A 25 -16.50 14.85 -13.43
C TRP A 25 -15.74 13.59 -13.90
N ARG A 26 -15.13 13.63 -15.08
CA ARG A 26 -14.31 12.54 -15.64
C ARG A 26 -13.15 12.18 -14.71
N ARG A 27 -12.45 13.19 -14.19
CA ARG A 27 -11.35 12.99 -13.24
C ARG A 27 -11.86 12.38 -11.94
N PHE A 28 -12.96 12.89 -11.40
CA PHE A 28 -13.60 12.35 -10.20
C PHE A 28 -14.00 10.88 -10.35
N GLN A 29 -14.57 10.50 -11.51
CA GLN A 29 -14.88 9.10 -11.78
C GLN A 29 -13.62 8.22 -11.87
N SER A 30 -12.54 8.71 -12.50
CA SER A 30 -11.29 7.93 -12.55
C SER A 30 -10.66 7.77 -11.18
N ASP A 31 -10.71 8.82 -10.36
CA ASP A 31 -10.16 8.81 -9.00
C ASP A 31 -10.99 7.88 -8.09
N SER A 32 -12.32 7.83 -8.26
CA SER A 32 -13.18 6.94 -7.47
C SER A 32 -12.98 5.46 -7.82
N LEU A 33 -12.79 5.14 -9.11
CA LEU A 33 -12.46 3.78 -9.55
C LEU A 33 -11.11 3.33 -8.97
N ARG A 34 -10.07 4.16 -9.10
CA ARG A 34 -8.76 3.87 -8.50
C ARG A 34 -8.86 3.67 -7.00
N SER A 35 -9.61 4.51 -6.30
CA SER A 35 -9.80 4.39 -4.85
C SER A 35 -10.46 3.06 -4.47
N ARG A 36 -11.41 2.57 -5.26
CA ARG A 36 -12.08 1.28 -5.02
C ARG A 36 -11.12 0.11 -5.21
N ASP A 37 -10.31 0.14 -6.27
CA ASP A 37 -9.34 -0.92 -6.55
C ASP A 37 -8.24 -0.96 -5.48
N VAL A 38 -7.75 0.20 -5.05
CA VAL A 38 -6.78 0.32 -3.94
C VAL A 38 -7.39 -0.18 -2.64
N ALA A 39 -8.66 0.13 -2.34
CA ALA A 39 -9.34 -0.38 -1.15
C ALA A 39 -9.46 -1.92 -1.18
N ALA A 40 -9.89 -2.49 -2.30
CA ALA A 40 -10.02 -3.94 -2.46
C ALA A 40 -8.67 -4.67 -2.37
N TRP A 41 -7.60 -4.08 -2.92
CA TRP A 41 -6.24 -4.58 -2.73
C TRP A 41 -5.82 -4.51 -1.26
N ALA A 42 -6.05 -3.38 -0.60
CA ALA A 42 -5.67 -3.18 0.80
C ALA A 42 -6.38 -4.16 1.75
N ASP A 43 -7.66 -4.47 1.52
CA ASP A 43 -8.41 -5.45 2.30
C ASP A 43 -7.73 -6.83 2.24
N LYS A 44 -7.31 -7.26 1.04
CA LYS A 44 -6.57 -8.52 0.85
C LYS A 44 -5.22 -8.48 1.58
N SER A 45 -4.49 -7.37 1.45
CA SER A 45 -3.23 -7.14 2.16
C SER A 45 -3.39 -7.24 3.68
N ILE A 46 -4.41 -6.60 4.25
CA ILE A 46 -4.68 -6.64 5.69
C ILE A 46 -4.98 -8.06 6.16
N ALA A 47 -5.80 -8.79 5.40
CA ALA A 47 -6.13 -10.18 5.72
C ALA A 47 -4.88 -11.07 5.79
N VAL A 48 -3.97 -10.94 4.81
CA VAL A 48 -2.74 -11.73 4.78
C VAL A 48 -1.75 -11.29 5.86
N LEU A 49 -1.63 -9.99 6.14
CA LEU A 49 -0.82 -9.49 7.25
C LEU A 49 -1.28 -10.06 8.61
N LEU A 50 -2.60 -10.12 8.83
CA LEU A 50 -3.18 -10.70 10.04
C LEU A 50 -2.88 -12.20 10.16
N ILE A 51 -2.85 -12.95 9.06
CA ILE A 51 -2.48 -14.37 9.09
C ILE A 51 -1.05 -14.53 9.63
N VAL A 52 -0.09 -13.76 9.11
CA VAL A 52 1.30 -13.84 9.57
C VAL A 52 1.43 -13.41 11.03
N GLU A 53 0.75 -12.33 11.43
CA GLU A 53 0.68 -11.87 12.83
C GLU A 53 0.16 -12.98 13.77
N LEU A 54 -0.98 -13.60 13.46
CA LEU A 54 -1.56 -14.67 14.27
C LEU A 54 -0.67 -15.92 14.35
N CYS A 55 0.10 -16.18 13.29
CA CYS A 55 1.09 -17.26 13.28
C CYS A 55 2.36 -16.88 14.07
N ALA A 56 2.73 -15.61 14.17
CA ALA A 56 3.86 -15.17 14.96
C ALA A 56 3.59 -15.16 16.47
N LYS A 57 2.32 -15.22 16.89
CA LYS A 57 1.95 -15.30 18.30
C LYS A 57 2.40 -16.64 18.89
N ALA A 58 3.14 -16.59 20.00
CA ALA A 58 3.66 -17.78 20.69
C ALA A 58 2.51 -18.71 21.16
N ASP A 59 1.52 -18.16 21.86
CA ASP A 59 0.35 -18.90 22.34
C ASP A 59 -0.78 -18.93 21.31
N SER A 60 -0.46 -19.26 20.06
CA SER A 60 -1.47 -19.35 19.00
C SER A 60 -2.31 -20.63 19.17
N PRO A 61 -3.66 -20.56 19.20
CA PRO A 61 -4.51 -21.74 19.29
C PRO A 61 -4.55 -22.56 17.98
N ILE A 62 -3.82 -22.14 16.95
CA ILE A 62 -3.80 -22.78 15.64
C ILE A 62 -2.87 -23.99 15.68
N ALA A 63 -3.38 -25.16 15.26
CA ALA A 63 -2.58 -26.38 15.14
C ALA A 63 -1.35 -26.16 14.23
N ALA A 64 -0.23 -26.82 14.52
CA ALA A 64 1.05 -26.59 13.84
C ALA A 64 0.99 -26.80 12.32
N ASP A 65 0.31 -27.86 11.86
CA ASP A 65 0.16 -28.14 10.43
C ASP A 65 -0.69 -27.07 9.73
N GLU A 66 -1.76 -26.63 10.37
CA GLU A 66 -2.62 -25.56 9.86
C GLU A 66 -1.89 -24.22 9.81
N LYS A 67 -1.10 -23.92 10.84
CA LYS A 67 -0.23 -22.75 10.91
C LYS A 67 0.76 -22.74 9.75
N ARG A 68 1.42 -23.88 9.48
CA ARG A 68 2.36 -24.04 8.37
C ARG A 68 1.68 -23.85 7.02
N ARG A 69 0.49 -24.44 6.82
CA ARG A 69 -0.31 -24.27 5.60
C ARG A 69 -0.64 -22.79 5.35
N ARG A 70 -1.20 -22.10 6.36
CA ARG A 70 -1.54 -20.68 6.27
C ARG A 70 -0.34 -19.79 6.04
N LEU A 71 0.81 -20.08 6.65
CA LEU A 71 2.05 -19.35 6.42
C LEU A 71 2.57 -19.51 4.99
N ASN A 72 2.49 -20.72 4.41
CA ASN A 72 2.85 -20.94 3.01
C ASN A 72 1.96 -20.10 2.07
N ASP A 73 0.65 -20.13 2.27
CA ASP A 73 -0.29 -19.35 1.45
C ASP A 73 -0.03 -17.84 1.60
N ALA A 74 0.21 -17.39 2.83
CA ALA A 74 0.53 -16.00 3.12
C ALA A 74 1.87 -15.57 2.50
N TYR A 75 2.90 -16.42 2.53
CA TYR A 75 4.21 -16.16 1.97
C TYR A 75 4.14 -15.81 0.48
N PHE A 76 3.44 -16.63 -0.32
CA PHE A 76 3.24 -16.35 -1.75
C PHE A 76 2.34 -15.14 -1.98
N SER A 77 1.24 -15.04 -1.21
CA SER A 77 0.29 -13.94 -1.34
C SER A 77 0.93 -12.58 -1.07
N LEU A 78 1.81 -12.46 -0.08
CA LEU A 78 2.49 -11.20 0.24
C LEU A 78 3.42 -10.73 -0.88
N SER A 79 4.11 -11.66 -1.54
CA SER A 79 4.93 -11.35 -2.72
C SER A 79 4.07 -10.81 -3.86
N ALA A 80 2.99 -11.51 -4.20
CA ALA A 80 2.05 -11.09 -5.24
C ALA A 80 1.38 -9.74 -4.91
N LEU A 81 0.94 -9.54 -3.68
CA LEU A 81 0.31 -8.30 -3.23
C LEU A 81 1.28 -7.12 -3.22
N THR A 82 2.56 -7.35 -2.92
CA THR A 82 3.61 -6.32 -3.01
C THR A 82 3.76 -5.83 -4.45
N GLU A 83 3.81 -6.75 -5.41
CA GLU A 83 3.93 -6.40 -6.83
C GLU A 83 2.65 -5.76 -7.39
N GLN A 84 1.47 -6.25 -6.99
CA GLN A 84 0.19 -5.58 -7.30
C GLN A 84 0.16 -4.15 -6.75
N GLY A 85 0.70 -3.93 -5.54
CA GLY A 85 0.84 -2.60 -4.95
C GLY A 85 1.58 -1.63 -5.86
N ARG A 86 2.62 -2.07 -6.57
CA ARG A 86 3.40 -1.22 -7.49
C ARG A 86 2.60 -0.73 -8.70
N LEU A 87 1.49 -1.39 -9.05
CA LEU A 87 0.57 -0.92 -10.08
C LEU A 87 -0.19 0.33 -9.64
N PHE A 88 -0.43 0.47 -8.33
CA PHE A 88 -1.14 1.60 -7.74
C PHE A 88 -0.21 2.71 -7.24
N PHE A 89 1.00 2.34 -6.81
CA PHE A 89 1.96 3.24 -6.16
C PHE A 89 3.28 3.30 -6.93
N VAL A 90 3.58 4.47 -7.49
CA VAL A 90 4.79 4.71 -8.27
C VAL A 90 6.02 4.77 -7.35
N ASN A 91 7.13 4.16 -7.77
CA ASN A 91 8.40 4.23 -7.06
C ASN A 91 8.90 5.68 -6.89
N ILE A 92 9.62 5.92 -5.79
CA ILE A 92 10.08 7.25 -5.38
C ILE A 92 11.55 7.43 -5.70
N GLY A 93 11.93 8.64 -6.12
CA GLY A 93 13.34 8.99 -6.36
C GLY A 93 13.85 8.68 -7.76
N MET A 94 12.97 8.62 -8.78
CA MET A 94 13.40 8.74 -10.16
C MET A 94 13.95 10.16 -10.39
N ARG A 95 15.27 10.30 -10.27
CA ARG A 95 16.00 11.47 -10.75
C ARG A 95 17.20 10.96 -11.54
N ASP A 96 17.12 11.16 -12.85
CA ASP A 96 18.18 11.11 -13.86
C ASP A 96 18.84 9.75 -14.20
N GLY A 97 18.57 9.28 -15.42
CA GLY A 97 19.55 8.56 -16.25
C GLY A 97 19.76 7.05 -16.06
N THR A 98 19.33 6.43 -14.97
CA THR A 98 19.50 4.97 -14.82
C THR A 98 18.45 4.19 -15.60
N ARG A 99 18.91 3.47 -16.65
CA ARG A 99 18.16 2.49 -17.46
C ARG A 99 17.72 1.24 -16.67
N ALA A 100 17.19 1.39 -15.45
CA ALA A 100 16.39 0.31 -14.89
C ALA A 100 15.11 0.23 -15.73
N ALA A 101 14.80 -0.96 -16.25
CA ALA A 101 13.59 -1.21 -17.03
C ALA A 101 12.38 -0.62 -16.27
N GLY A 102 11.44 -0.02 -17.02
CA GLY A 102 10.30 0.72 -16.51
C GLY A 102 9.61 0.06 -15.30
N THR A 103 8.94 0.88 -14.50
CA THR A 103 8.24 0.51 -13.24
C THR A 103 9.10 0.00 -12.08
N TYR A 104 10.30 -0.56 -12.29
CA TYR A 104 11.22 -0.96 -11.20
C TYR A 104 12.31 0.08 -10.87
N ALA A 105 12.45 1.14 -11.66
CA ALA A 105 13.41 2.19 -11.36
C ALA A 105 13.02 2.97 -10.09
N GLY A 106 14.02 3.35 -9.28
CA GLY A 106 13.81 4.07 -8.02
C GLY A 106 13.55 3.16 -6.81
N ARG A 107 13.14 3.76 -5.69
CA ARG A 107 12.83 3.03 -4.44
C ARG A 107 11.36 2.67 -4.35
N ARG A 108 11.06 1.48 -3.85
CA ARG A 108 9.69 1.05 -3.55
C ARG A 108 9.03 2.06 -2.60
N PRO A 109 7.73 2.36 -2.76
CA PRO A 109 6.99 3.17 -1.80
C PRO A 109 7.03 2.57 -0.39
N LYS A 110 7.22 3.41 0.63
CA LYS A 110 7.26 2.99 2.05
C LYS A 110 6.00 2.26 2.50
N LEU A 111 4.85 2.60 1.91
CA LEU A 111 3.58 1.91 2.15
C LEU A 111 3.66 0.38 1.92
N LEU A 112 4.55 -0.09 1.05
CA LEU A 112 4.68 -1.52 0.73
C LEU A 112 5.67 -2.26 1.65
N ASP A 113 6.44 -1.56 2.48
CA ASP A 113 7.40 -2.19 3.39
C ASP A 113 6.76 -3.16 4.39
N PRO A 114 5.58 -2.88 4.99
CA PRO A 114 4.89 -3.84 5.84
C PRO A 114 4.65 -5.20 5.20
N LEU A 115 4.31 -5.24 3.89
CA LEU A 115 4.08 -6.50 3.17
C LEU A 115 5.38 -7.29 3.00
N VAL A 116 6.48 -6.59 2.71
CA VAL A 116 7.79 -7.20 2.52
C VAL A 116 8.37 -7.70 3.84
N ILE A 117 8.19 -6.94 4.92
CA ILE A 117 8.58 -7.36 6.27
C ILE A 117 7.79 -8.60 6.69
N ALA A 118 6.47 -8.61 6.47
CA ALA A 118 5.64 -9.78 6.74
C ALA A 118 6.04 -10.99 5.87
N HIS A 119 6.44 -10.78 4.61
CA HIS A 119 6.92 -11.86 3.74
C HIS A 119 8.20 -12.50 4.31
N LYS A 120 9.16 -11.67 4.74
CA LYS A 120 10.37 -12.14 5.41
C LYS A 120 10.06 -12.87 6.72
N ALA A 121 9.12 -12.35 7.51
CA ALA A 121 8.67 -12.98 8.76
C ALA A 121 8.01 -14.34 8.49
N ALA A 122 7.16 -14.44 7.46
CA ALA A 122 6.54 -15.71 7.07
C ALA A 122 7.59 -16.73 6.63
N ALA A 123 8.57 -16.32 5.82
CA ALA A 123 9.69 -17.17 5.42
C ALA A 123 10.47 -17.70 6.64
N ARG A 124 10.77 -16.81 7.59
CA ARG A 124 11.45 -17.17 8.85
C ARG A 124 10.64 -18.16 9.67
N LEU A 125 9.34 -17.91 9.88
CA LEU A 125 8.46 -18.81 10.64
C LEU A 125 8.26 -20.17 9.97
N LEU A 126 8.33 -20.25 8.63
CA LEU A 126 8.30 -21.51 7.90
C LEU A 126 9.59 -22.31 8.07
N ALA A 127 10.74 -21.64 8.11
CA ALA A 127 12.04 -22.27 8.31
C ALA A 127 12.31 -22.63 9.78
N GLN A 128 11.86 -21.78 10.71
CA GLN A 128 12.11 -21.83 12.15
C GLN A 128 10.80 -21.53 12.90
N PRO A 129 9.90 -22.53 13.10
CA PRO A 129 8.62 -22.32 13.77
C PRO A 129 8.75 -21.74 15.20
N GLU A 130 9.84 -22.04 15.90
CA GLU A 130 10.22 -21.52 17.21
C GLU A 130 10.61 -20.04 17.21
N ALA A 131 10.84 -19.43 16.03
CA ALA A 131 11.07 -17.99 15.91
C ALA A 131 9.81 -17.14 16.17
N ALA A 132 8.65 -17.78 16.44
CA ALA A 132 7.43 -17.14 16.91
C ALA A 132 7.62 -16.56 18.32
N THR A 133 8.16 -15.34 18.37
CA THR A 133 8.50 -14.64 19.61
C THR A 133 7.61 -13.41 19.83
N ALA A 134 7.47 -12.98 21.09
CA ALA A 134 6.72 -11.77 21.42
C ALA A 134 7.23 -10.50 20.70
N PRO A 135 8.56 -10.27 20.56
CA PRO A 135 9.09 -9.15 19.78
C PRO A 135 8.72 -9.22 18.29
N LEU A 136 8.83 -10.39 17.64
CA LEU A 136 8.41 -10.55 16.25
C LEU A 136 6.92 -10.24 16.07
N HIS A 137 6.08 -10.75 16.96
CA HIS A 137 4.65 -10.45 16.97
C HIS A 137 4.39 -8.94 17.12
N ALA A 138 5.09 -8.25 18.03
CA ALA A 138 4.97 -6.81 18.22
C ALA A 138 5.37 -6.01 16.96
N VAL A 139 6.45 -6.42 16.28
CA VAL A 139 6.86 -5.83 14.99
C VAL A 139 5.74 -5.98 13.96
N LEU A 140 5.17 -7.18 13.80
CA LEU A 140 4.11 -7.43 12.82
C LEU A 140 2.84 -6.61 13.10
N VAL A 141 2.44 -6.50 14.38
CA VAL A 141 1.32 -5.62 14.79
C VAL A 141 1.60 -4.17 14.40
N SER A 142 2.83 -3.69 14.66
CA SER A 142 3.24 -2.32 14.30
C SER A 142 3.22 -2.10 12.78
N GLN A 143 3.76 -3.05 12.01
CA GLN A 143 3.76 -3.00 10.55
C GLN A 143 2.36 -3.00 9.96
N ARG A 144 1.44 -3.84 10.47
CA ARG A 144 0.04 -3.82 10.04
C ARG A 144 -0.64 -2.49 10.33
N LYS A 145 -0.44 -1.92 11.53
CA LYS A 145 -0.98 -0.59 11.89
C LYS A 145 -0.44 0.50 10.96
N SER A 146 0.87 0.47 10.69
CA SER A 146 1.53 1.38 9.75
C SER A 146 0.95 1.27 8.33
N PHE A 147 0.77 0.05 7.83
CA PHE A 147 0.14 -0.21 6.53
C PHE A 147 -1.26 0.42 6.45
N VAL A 148 -2.13 0.14 7.42
CA VAL A 148 -3.50 0.68 7.46
C VAL A 148 -3.47 2.21 7.49
N ALA A 149 -2.61 2.83 8.30
CA ALA A 149 -2.48 4.28 8.37
C ALA A 149 -2.05 4.89 7.03
N HIS A 150 -1.08 4.28 6.35
CA HIS A 150 -0.63 4.73 5.03
C HIS A 150 -1.70 4.55 3.95
N VAL A 151 -2.40 3.41 3.91
CA VAL A 151 -3.50 3.19 2.95
C VAL A 151 -4.63 4.20 3.17
N GLN A 152 -5.03 4.44 4.43
CA GLN A 152 -6.07 5.42 4.74
C GLN A 152 -5.69 6.84 4.30
N SER A 153 -4.41 7.18 4.40
CA SER A 153 -3.90 8.47 3.89
C SER A 153 -3.99 8.57 2.37
N GLU A 154 -3.77 7.47 1.64
CA GLU A 154 -3.90 7.44 0.17
C GLU A 154 -5.36 7.53 -0.29
N ILE A 155 -6.25 6.73 0.31
CA ILE A 155 -7.67 6.63 -0.06
C ILE A 155 -8.43 7.93 0.26
N GLY A 156 -7.79 8.91 0.91
CA GLY A 156 -8.34 10.24 1.08
C GLY A 156 -9.29 10.37 2.27
N ARG A 157 -9.13 9.55 3.31
CA ARG A 157 -9.65 9.91 4.64
C ARG A 157 -8.82 11.10 5.13
N ARG A 158 -9.22 12.31 4.71
CA ARG A 158 -8.58 13.64 4.87
C ARG A 158 -8.25 14.09 6.31
N GLN A 159 -8.28 13.19 7.30
CA GLN A 159 -8.02 13.51 8.71
C GLN A 159 -6.78 12.85 9.33
N SER A 160 -5.98 12.06 8.61
CA SER A 160 -4.71 11.58 9.19
C SER A 160 -3.55 12.53 8.84
N VAL A 161 -2.82 12.95 9.88
CA VAL A 161 -1.70 13.92 9.89
C VAL A 161 -0.46 13.44 9.11
N ALA A 162 -0.58 12.40 8.26
CA ALA A 162 0.55 11.69 7.72
C ALA A 162 1.10 12.33 6.43
N LYS A 163 2.06 13.24 6.59
CA LYS A 163 2.91 13.82 5.51
C LYS A 163 3.88 12.81 4.85
N ASP A 164 3.74 11.51 5.16
CA ASP A 164 4.81 10.50 5.05
C ASP A 164 4.64 9.49 3.91
N SER A 165 3.50 9.48 3.20
CA SER A 165 3.22 8.51 2.11
C SER A 165 4.11 8.67 0.88
N ARG A 166 4.82 9.80 0.74
CA ARG A 166 5.76 10.08 -0.36
C ARG A 166 7.23 9.80 -0.01
N LYS A 167 7.51 9.15 1.12
CA LYS A 167 8.89 8.71 1.45
C LYS A 167 9.17 7.36 0.80
N GLY A 168 10.38 7.23 0.23
CA GLY A 168 10.88 5.95 -0.25
C GLY A 168 10.97 4.97 0.92
N GLY A 169 10.64 3.72 0.68
CA GLY A 169 10.76 2.68 1.67
C GLY A 169 12.22 2.49 2.08
N GLU A 170 12.42 2.34 3.38
CA GLU A 170 13.65 1.85 3.96
C GLU A 170 13.33 0.40 4.21
N THR A 171 13.78 -0.53 3.36
CA THR A 171 13.52 -1.95 3.61
C THR A 171 14.38 -2.36 4.80
N SER A 172 13.92 -2.04 6.01
CA SER A 172 14.63 -2.28 7.24
C SER A 172 14.87 -3.77 7.40
N ASP A 173 16.03 -4.11 7.95
CA ASP A 173 16.36 -5.48 8.30
C ASP A 173 15.37 -5.98 9.37
N LEU A 174 14.78 -7.15 9.13
CA LEU A 174 13.79 -7.73 10.05
C LEU A 174 14.43 -7.98 11.41
N ASP A 175 15.69 -8.39 11.44
CA ASP A 175 16.42 -8.64 12.69
C ASP A 175 16.65 -7.35 13.47
N ALA A 176 17.00 -6.26 12.79
CA ALA A 176 17.12 -4.95 13.43
C ALA A 176 15.78 -4.46 14.02
N LEU A 177 14.67 -4.71 13.33
CA LEU A 177 13.33 -4.38 13.84
C LEU A 177 12.95 -5.22 15.06
N ILE A 178 13.27 -6.52 15.05
CA ILE A 178 13.02 -7.41 16.19
C ILE A 178 13.86 -6.96 17.39
N ALA A 179 15.14 -6.67 17.19
CA ALA A 179 16.05 -6.22 18.25
C ALA A 179 15.61 -4.87 18.86
N ALA A 180 15.02 -3.98 18.07
CA ALA A 180 14.48 -2.71 18.55
C ALA A 180 13.13 -2.86 19.28
N ALA A 181 12.47 -4.01 19.18
CA ALA A 181 11.18 -4.30 19.82
C ALA A 181 11.30 -5.09 21.13
N THR A 182 12.50 -5.57 21.47
CA THR A 182 12.88 -6.12 22.78
C THR A 182 13.09 -5.02 23.81
#